data_AF-A0A848WL19-F1
#
_entry.id   AF-A0A848WL19-F1
#
_cell.length_a   1.000
_cell.length_b   1.000
_cell.length_c   1.000
_cell.angle_alpha   90.00
_cell.angle_beta   90.00
_cell.angle_gamma   90.00
#
_symmetry.space_group_name_H-M   'P 1'
#
loop_
_entity.id
_entity.type
_entity.pdbx_description
1 polymer ?
#
loop_
_entity_poly.entity_id
_entity_poly.type
_entity_poly.pdbx_seq_one_letter_code
_entity_poly.pdbx_strand_id
1 'polypeptide(L)'
;MRRMLMREPAPIPRLLLPAVCFFAAVAGPLFSDDGTLKKLDGFLEKNCFECHDDTTAKGDLNLLDLEFQPHDPNNFARWERVFDRVKDGEMPPDKKPRPEPEAKQAFLQNLKKPLIALEEKEKAELGRVKSRRLTRLEYENTVHDLLGIGIPLTSLLPEDPATHGFETVASGQQLSHHNLERYLEAADAALTEAFRRATQGDKQFSKTFTPKQLGSGAGRRGNYRGPDDRDGVLITWPIRLQFFGRMPVTRVPDHGWYEIT
;
A
#
# COMPACT_ATOMS: atom_id res chain seq x y z
N MET A 1 18.01 -21.30 44.08
CA MET A 1 18.15 -22.17 42.89
C MET A 1 16.82 -22.90 42.65
N ARG A 2 15.93 -22.33 41.82
CA ARG A 2 14.68 -22.99 41.42
C ARG A 2 14.86 -23.53 40.01
N ARG A 3 14.82 -24.85 39.89
CA ARG A 3 14.94 -25.63 38.66
C ARG A 3 13.64 -25.47 37.87
N MET A 4 13.69 -24.84 36.71
CA MET A 4 12.57 -24.73 35.78
C MET A 4 12.47 -26.06 35.02
N LEU A 5 11.42 -26.84 35.31
CA LEU A 5 11.12 -28.08 34.60
C LEU A 5 10.51 -27.74 33.25
N MET A 6 11.25 -28.01 32.17
CA MET A 6 10.74 -28.01 30.80
C MET A 6 9.65 -29.09 30.67
N ARG A 7 8.48 -28.70 30.19
CA ARG A 7 7.37 -29.61 29.90
C ARG A 7 7.53 -30.10 28.46
N GLU A 8 7.68 -31.41 28.27
CA GLU A 8 7.78 -32.01 26.93
C GLU A 8 6.48 -31.81 26.14
N PRO A 9 6.55 -31.52 24.82
CA PRO A 9 5.37 -31.41 23.98
C PRO A 9 4.77 -32.79 23.68
N ALA A 10 3.43 -32.88 23.77
CA ALA A 10 2.70 -34.10 23.47
C ALA A 10 2.78 -34.47 21.96
N PRO A 11 2.75 -35.78 21.61
CA PRO A 11 2.83 -36.23 20.23
C PRO A 11 1.55 -35.90 19.45
N ILE A 12 1.72 -35.32 18.26
CA ILE A 12 0.62 -35.00 17.32
C ILE A 12 0.21 -36.29 16.60
N PRO A 13 -1.08 -36.66 16.56
CA PRO A 13 -1.53 -37.84 15.82
C PRO A 13 -1.47 -37.57 14.31
N ARG A 14 -0.74 -38.42 13.58
CA ARG A 14 -0.73 -38.45 12.11
C ARG A 14 -2.06 -39.01 11.61
N LEU A 15 -2.92 -38.13 11.10
CA LEU A 15 -4.09 -38.53 10.33
C LEU A 15 -3.68 -38.69 8.86
N LEU A 16 -3.64 -39.94 8.39
CA LEU A 16 -3.49 -40.28 6.96
C LEU A 16 -4.81 -39.96 6.25
N LEU A 17 -4.84 -38.90 5.44
CA LEU A 17 -5.91 -38.67 4.46
C LEU A 17 -5.53 -39.36 3.13
N PRO A 18 -6.41 -40.17 2.53
CA PRO A 18 -6.15 -40.71 1.19
C PRO A 18 -6.31 -39.60 0.16
N ALA A 19 -5.30 -39.47 -0.71
CA ALA A 19 -5.33 -38.59 -1.87
C ALA A 19 -6.34 -39.12 -2.90
N VAL A 20 -7.53 -38.54 -2.93
CA VAL A 20 -8.47 -38.69 -4.04
C VAL A 20 -8.21 -37.51 -4.98
N CYS A 21 -7.44 -37.76 -6.05
CA CYS A 21 -7.31 -36.85 -7.18
C CYS A 21 -8.63 -36.82 -7.95
N PHE A 22 -9.53 -35.92 -7.54
CA PHE A 22 -10.72 -35.59 -8.33
C PHE A 22 -10.31 -34.51 -9.35
N PHE A 23 -9.90 -34.94 -10.54
CA PHE A 23 -9.72 -34.05 -11.69
C PHE A 23 -11.11 -33.66 -12.21
N ALA A 24 -11.77 -32.71 -11.53
CA ALA A 24 -12.96 -32.06 -12.06
C ALA A 24 -12.50 -31.10 -13.16
N ALA A 25 -12.70 -31.50 -14.41
CA ALA A 25 -12.72 -30.56 -15.52
C ALA A 25 -13.89 -29.60 -15.31
N VAL A 26 -13.62 -28.44 -14.71
CA VAL A 26 -14.58 -27.33 -14.64
C VAL A 26 -14.65 -26.75 -16.04
N ALA A 27 -15.52 -27.33 -16.87
CA ALA A 27 -16.07 -26.64 -18.03
C ALA A 27 -16.92 -25.49 -17.48
N GLY A 28 -16.31 -24.32 -17.31
CA GLY A 28 -17.04 -23.11 -17.01
C GLY A 28 -18.07 -22.84 -18.11
N PRO A 29 -19.26 -22.30 -17.80
CA PRO A 29 -20.21 -21.96 -18.83
C PRO A 29 -19.57 -20.90 -19.74
N LEU A 30 -19.47 -21.23 -21.03
CA LEU A 30 -19.26 -20.24 -22.08
C LEU A 30 -20.50 -19.37 -22.08
N PHE A 31 -20.38 -18.16 -21.52
CA PHE A 31 -21.40 -17.13 -21.66
C PHE A 31 -21.43 -16.70 -23.13
N SER A 32 -22.28 -17.34 -23.95
CA SER A 32 -22.83 -16.69 -25.14
C SER A 32 -24.00 -15.83 -24.69
N ASP A 33 -23.73 -14.60 -24.30
CA ASP A 33 -24.75 -13.59 -23.98
C ASP A 33 -25.21 -12.83 -25.24
N ASP A 34 -25.52 -13.59 -26.29
CA ASP A 34 -25.84 -13.08 -27.63
C ASP A 34 -27.20 -12.34 -27.68
N GLY A 35 -27.99 -12.44 -26.60
CA GLY A 35 -29.33 -11.87 -26.47
C GLY A 35 -29.43 -10.58 -25.65
N THR A 36 -28.44 -10.27 -24.80
CA THR A 36 -28.44 -9.03 -23.99
C THR A 36 -27.92 -7.85 -24.79
N LEU A 37 -26.98 -8.09 -25.71
CA LEU A 37 -26.41 -7.06 -26.59
C LEU A 37 -27.36 -6.64 -27.71
N LYS A 38 -28.11 -7.58 -28.30
CA LYS A 38 -29.19 -7.27 -29.27
C LYS A 38 -30.27 -6.34 -28.73
N LYS A 39 -30.42 -6.25 -27.40
CA LYS A 39 -31.36 -5.32 -26.75
C LYS A 39 -30.79 -3.90 -26.61
N LEU A 40 -29.50 -3.70 -26.87
CA LEU A 40 -28.83 -2.40 -26.86
C LEU A 40 -28.93 -1.72 -28.22
N ASP A 41 -28.93 -2.48 -29.32
CA ASP A 41 -28.87 -1.98 -30.71
C ASP A 41 -29.90 -0.88 -30.98
N GLY A 42 -31.18 -1.11 -30.64
CA GLY A 42 -32.23 -0.10 -30.88
C GLY A 42 -32.04 1.21 -30.09
N PHE A 43 -31.36 1.16 -28.93
CA PHE A 43 -31.00 2.38 -28.19
C PHE A 43 -29.79 3.07 -28.83
N LEU A 44 -28.78 2.31 -29.24
CA LEU A 44 -27.56 2.82 -29.86
C LEU A 44 -27.85 3.45 -31.23
N GLU A 45 -28.69 2.81 -32.05
CA GLU A 45 -29.14 3.33 -33.35
C GLU A 45 -29.81 4.70 -33.23
N LYS A 46 -30.72 4.84 -32.27
CA LYS A 46 -31.51 6.06 -32.12
C LYS A 46 -30.74 7.21 -31.46
N ASN A 47 -29.78 6.92 -30.58
CA ASN A 47 -29.20 7.92 -29.68
C ASN A 47 -27.67 8.07 -29.79
N CYS A 48 -26.96 7.16 -30.45
CA CYS A 48 -25.50 7.10 -30.42
C CYS A 48 -24.85 7.17 -31.81
N PHE A 49 -25.33 6.40 -32.78
CA PHE A 49 -24.65 6.24 -34.07
C PHE A 49 -24.56 7.53 -34.91
N GLU A 50 -25.44 8.51 -34.71
CA GLU A 50 -25.32 9.81 -35.41
C GLU A 50 -23.99 10.56 -35.11
N CYS A 51 -23.33 10.23 -33.99
CA CYS A 51 -22.07 10.85 -33.59
C CYS A 51 -20.92 9.86 -33.39
N HIS A 52 -21.22 8.58 -33.19
CA HIS A 52 -20.26 7.54 -32.82
C HIS A 52 -20.32 6.36 -33.80
N ASP A 53 -20.31 6.65 -35.09
CA ASP A 53 -20.18 5.71 -36.20
C ASP A 53 -18.71 5.61 -36.68
N ASP A 54 -18.50 4.88 -37.77
CA ASP A 54 -17.22 4.69 -38.46
C ASP A 54 -16.72 5.95 -39.17
N THR A 55 -17.62 6.87 -39.54
CA THR A 55 -17.27 8.09 -40.26
C THR A 55 -17.04 9.31 -39.38
N THR A 56 -17.91 9.56 -38.41
CA THR A 56 -17.89 10.73 -37.53
C THR A 56 -17.03 10.50 -36.30
N ALA A 57 -17.12 9.30 -35.70
CA ALA A 57 -16.30 8.81 -34.59
C ALA A 57 -15.96 9.86 -33.51
N LYS A 58 -16.95 10.65 -33.06
CA LYS A 58 -16.69 11.76 -32.12
C LYS A 58 -16.07 11.25 -30.84
N GLY A 59 -15.01 11.93 -30.38
CA GLY A 59 -14.29 11.51 -29.18
C GLY A 59 -13.51 10.20 -29.36
N ASP A 60 -13.12 9.88 -30.60
CA ASP A 60 -12.38 8.67 -30.97
C ASP A 60 -13.11 7.38 -30.58
N LEU A 61 -14.44 7.42 -30.74
CA LEU A 61 -15.35 6.33 -30.38
C LEU A 61 -16.25 5.99 -31.57
N ASN A 62 -16.01 4.81 -32.15
CA ASN A 62 -16.90 4.14 -33.08
C ASN A 62 -17.62 3.00 -32.33
N LEU A 63 -18.95 3.06 -32.25
CA LEU A 63 -19.78 2.06 -31.59
C LEU A 63 -20.32 1.00 -32.55
N LEU A 64 -20.21 1.20 -33.88
CA LEU A 64 -20.60 0.19 -34.87
C LEU A 64 -19.64 -0.99 -34.86
N ASP A 65 -18.35 -0.73 -34.70
CA ASP A 65 -17.30 -1.76 -34.67
C ASP A 65 -16.97 -2.23 -33.24
N LEU A 66 -17.58 -1.61 -32.22
CA LEU A 66 -17.31 -1.94 -30.82
C LEU A 66 -18.24 -3.07 -30.37
N GLU A 67 -17.92 -4.30 -30.73
CA GLU A 67 -18.58 -5.46 -30.14
C GLU A 67 -18.26 -5.56 -28.65
N PHE A 68 -19.18 -6.06 -27.83
CA PHE A 68 -18.90 -6.29 -26.41
C PHE A 68 -17.99 -7.51 -26.24
N GLN A 69 -16.71 -7.24 -25.96
CA GLN A 69 -15.67 -8.24 -25.80
C GLN A 69 -15.15 -8.16 -24.35
N PRO A 70 -15.80 -8.86 -23.40
CA PRO A 70 -15.50 -8.72 -21.97
C PRO A 70 -14.07 -9.14 -21.62
N HIS A 71 -13.44 -9.99 -22.43
CA HIS A 71 -12.06 -10.43 -22.19
C HIS A 71 -10.99 -9.43 -22.63
N ASP A 72 -11.35 -8.36 -23.34
CA ASP A 72 -10.44 -7.26 -23.67
C ASP A 72 -10.62 -6.11 -22.67
N PRO A 73 -9.62 -5.81 -21.81
CA PRO A 73 -9.70 -4.73 -20.83
C PRO A 73 -9.97 -3.35 -21.45
N ASN A 74 -9.46 -3.09 -22.66
CA ASN A 74 -9.69 -1.80 -23.33
C ASN A 74 -11.12 -1.70 -23.85
N ASN A 75 -11.67 -2.79 -24.37
CA ASN A 75 -13.07 -2.87 -24.79
C ASN A 75 -14.01 -2.68 -23.59
N PHE A 76 -13.75 -3.39 -22.50
CA PHE A 76 -14.52 -3.29 -21.27
C PHE A 76 -14.54 -1.85 -20.71
N ALA A 77 -13.37 -1.21 -20.62
CA ALA A 77 -13.25 0.17 -20.14
C ALA A 77 -13.99 1.19 -21.05
N ARG A 78 -14.10 0.91 -22.36
CA ARG A 78 -14.91 1.74 -23.27
C ARG A 78 -16.40 1.60 -22.95
N TRP A 79 -16.90 0.38 -22.72
CA TRP A 79 -18.29 0.14 -22.35
C TRP A 79 -18.67 0.69 -20.98
N GLU A 80 -17.78 0.63 -19.99
CA GLU A 80 -17.97 1.32 -18.70
C GLU A 80 -18.12 2.83 -18.89
N ARG A 81 -17.26 3.42 -19.74
CA ARG A 81 -17.36 4.85 -20.05
C ARG A 81 -18.66 5.19 -20.74
N VAL A 82 -19.15 4.37 -21.67
CA VAL A 82 -20.47 4.56 -22.31
C VAL A 82 -21.57 4.52 -21.24
N PHE A 83 -21.54 3.53 -20.34
CA PHE A 83 -22.48 3.43 -19.25
C PHE A 83 -22.49 4.70 -18.37
N ASP A 84 -21.32 5.17 -17.94
CA ASP A 84 -21.19 6.34 -17.07
C ASP A 84 -21.67 7.63 -17.76
N ARG A 85 -21.26 7.86 -19.01
CA ARG A 85 -21.68 9.06 -19.76
C ARG A 85 -23.20 9.12 -19.99
N VAL A 86 -23.84 7.97 -20.21
CA VAL A 86 -25.32 7.90 -20.31
C VAL A 86 -25.95 8.08 -18.93
N LYS A 87 -25.44 7.40 -17.89
CA LYS A 87 -25.91 7.49 -16.50
C LYS A 87 -25.93 8.93 -16.03
N ASP A 88 -24.81 9.62 -16.17
CA ASP A 88 -24.59 11.00 -15.73
C ASP A 88 -25.32 12.03 -16.61
N GLY A 89 -25.94 11.57 -17.71
CA GLY A 89 -26.70 12.44 -18.59
C GLY A 89 -25.83 13.37 -19.42
N GLU A 90 -24.56 13.02 -19.65
CA GLU A 90 -23.70 13.76 -20.56
C GLU A 90 -23.96 13.38 -22.02
N MET A 91 -24.38 12.14 -22.25
CA MET A 91 -24.79 11.64 -23.56
C MET A 91 -26.30 11.35 -23.62
N PRO A 92 -26.99 11.69 -24.72
CA PRO A 92 -26.53 12.52 -25.85
C PRO A 92 -26.24 13.99 -25.44
N PRO A 93 -25.40 14.77 -26.15
CA PRO A 93 -25.12 16.15 -25.79
C PRO A 93 -26.38 17.03 -25.73
N ASP A 94 -26.35 18.14 -24.98
CA ASP A 94 -27.52 19.02 -24.75
C ASP A 94 -28.21 19.53 -26.03
N LYS A 95 -27.48 19.60 -27.14
CA LYS A 95 -28.00 20.01 -28.45
C LYS A 95 -28.76 18.90 -29.20
N LYS A 96 -28.85 17.69 -28.63
CA LYS A 96 -29.48 16.53 -29.23
C LYS A 96 -30.70 16.10 -28.42
N PRO A 97 -31.71 15.48 -29.06
CA PRO A 97 -32.85 14.91 -28.35
C PRO A 97 -32.38 13.93 -27.28
N ARG A 98 -32.91 14.08 -26.06
CA ARG A 98 -32.63 13.14 -24.97
C ARG A 98 -33.53 11.91 -25.12
N PRO A 99 -33.03 10.70 -24.82
CA PRO A 99 -33.86 9.50 -24.80
C PRO A 99 -34.93 9.61 -23.72
N GLU A 100 -36.06 8.95 -23.93
CA GLU A 100 -37.10 8.80 -22.92
C GLU A 100 -36.53 8.18 -21.63
N PRO A 101 -36.95 8.64 -20.43
CA PRO A 101 -36.42 8.15 -19.16
C PRO A 101 -36.45 6.63 -19.02
N GLU A 102 -37.52 5.99 -19.47
CA GLU A 102 -37.72 4.54 -19.42
C GLU A 102 -36.73 3.82 -20.35
N ALA A 103 -36.49 4.36 -21.54
CA ALA A 103 -35.55 3.80 -22.50
C ALA A 103 -34.10 3.94 -22.00
N LYS A 104 -33.75 5.09 -21.43
CA LYS A 104 -32.45 5.30 -20.77
C LYS A 104 -32.24 4.31 -19.63
N GLN A 105 -33.24 4.15 -18.76
CA GLN A 105 -33.14 3.24 -17.62
C GLN A 105 -33.03 1.78 -18.07
N ALA A 106 -33.78 1.37 -19.08
CA ALA A 106 -33.69 0.03 -19.66
C ALA A 106 -32.30 -0.25 -20.24
N PHE A 107 -31.73 0.69 -21.00
CA PHE A 107 -30.36 0.59 -21.51
C PHE A 107 -29.34 0.42 -20.39
N LEU A 108 -29.39 1.29 -19.37
CA LEU A 108 -28.46 1.23 -18.23
C LEU A 108 -28.59 -0.11 -17.49
N GLN A 109 -29.80 -0.61 -17.25
CA GLN A 109 -29.99 -1.89 -16.56
C GLN A 109 -29.47 -3.08 -17.38
N ASN A 110 -29.66 -3.05 -18.70
CA ASN A 110 -29.19 -4.13 -19.58
C ASN A 110 -27.67 -4.14 -19.72
N LEU A 111 -27.02 -2.96 -19.76
CA LEU A 111 -25.56 -2.87 -19.83
C LEU A 111 -24.89 -3.10 -18.45
N LYS A 112 -25.52 -2.67 -17.36
CA LYS A 112 -24.98 -2.84 -15.99
C LYS A 112 -24.80 -4.30 -15.61
N LYS A 113 -25.74 -5.17 -15.98
CA LYS A 113 -25.72 -6.61 -15.61
C LYS A 113 -24.45 -7.34 -16.08
N PRO A 114 -24.10 -7.35 -17.38
CA PRO A 114 -22.90 -8.01 -17.86
C PRO A 114 -21.62 -7.35 -17.33
N LEU A 115 -21.59 -6.02 -17.17
CA LEU A 115 -20.44 -5.32 -16.59
C LEU A 115 -20.16 -5.77 -15.14
N ILE A 116 -21.19 -5.78 -14.28
CA ILE A 116 -21.05 -6.22 -12.89
C ILE A 116 -20.72 -7.71 -12.80
N ALA A 117 -21.40 -8.55 -13.58
CA ALA A 117 -21.17 -9.99 -13.56
C ALA A 117 -19.71 -10.33 -13.91
N LEU A 118 -19.12 -9.60 -14.85
CA LEU A 118 -17.71 -9.78 -15.20
C LEU A 118 -16.78 -9.30 -14.09
N GLU A 119 -17.03 -8.12 -13.53
CA GLU A 119 -16.20 -7.57 -12.45
C GLU A 119 -16.25 -8.47 -11.20
N GLU A 120 -17.42 -9.01 -10.86
CA GLU A 120 -17.58 -9.98 -9.77
C GLU A 120 -16.82 -11.28 -10.03
N LYS A 121 -16.82 -11.76 -11.27
CA LYS A 121 -16.04 -12.93 -11.68
C LYS A 121 -14.55 -12.67 -11.56
N GLU A 122 -14.04 -11.54 -12.05
CA GLU A 122 -12.63 -11.17 -11.92
C GLU A 122 -12.24 -11.03 -10.44
N LYS A 123 -13.08 -10.39 -9.61
CA LYS A 123 -12.87 -10.30 -8.16
C LYS A 123 -12.85 -11.66 -7.47
N ALA A 124 -13.64 -12.63 -7.93
CA ALA A 124 -13.63 -13.99 -7.40
C ALA A 124 -12.34 -14.74 -7.77
N GLU A 125 -11.81 -14.50 -8.98
CA GLU A 125 -10.58 -15.15 -9.47
C GLU A 125 -9.31 -14.51 -8.90
N LEU A 126 -9.23 -13.18 -8.86
CA LEU A 126 -8.02 -12.42 -8.52
C LEU A 126 -8.06 -11.78 -7.12
N GLY A 127 -9.21 -11.83 -6.45
CA GLY A 127 -9.47 -11.07 -5.22
C GLY A 127 -9.84 -9.61 -5.50
N ARG A 128 -10.18 -8.86 -4.44
CA ARG A 128 -10.52 -7.43 -4.55
C ARG A 128 -9.34 -6.56 -5.00
N VAL A 129 -8.12 -6.98 -4.71
CA VAL A 129 -6.89 -6.28 -5.05
C VAL A 129 -5.90 -7.32 -5.54
N LYS A 130 -5.26 -7.06 -6.69
CA LYS A 130 -4.20 -7.93 -7.21
C LYS A 130 -3.08 -8.01 -6.19
N SER A 131 -2.49 -9.20 -6.04
CA SER A 131 -1.34 -9.40 -5.15
C SER A 131 -0.22 -8.41 -5.52
N ARG A 132 0.39 -7.81 -4.52
CA ARG A 132 1.49 -6.86 -4.65
C ARG A 132 2.55 -7.17 -3.61
N ARG A 133 3.79 -6.74 -3.87
CA ARG A 133 4.85 -6.81 -2.86
C ARG A 133 4.72 -5.65 -1.86
N LEU A 134 5.47 -5.73 -0.78
CA LEU A 134 5.67 -4.57 0.09
C LEU A 134 6.58 -3.57 -0.63
N THR A 135 6.26 -2.28 -0.51
CA THR A 135 7.20 -1.19 -0.86
C THR A 135 8.45 -1.28 0.03
N ARG A 136 9.56 -0.63 -0.34
CA ARG A 136 10.80 -0.69 0.46
C ARG A 136 10.57 -0.23 1.90
N LEU A 137 9.71 0.78 2.08
CA LEU A 137 9.38 1.35 3.38
C LEU A 137 8.49 0.41 4.19
N GLU A 138 7.45 -0.16 3.55
CA GLU A 138 6.61 -1.16 4.20
C GLU A 138 7.42 -2.40 4.59
N TYR A 139 8.36 -2.84 3.74
CA TYR A 139 9.24 -3.96 4.03
C TYR A 139 10.15 -3.67 5.24
N GLU A 140 10.83 -2.51 5.25
CA GLU A 140 11.69 -2.10 6.37
C GLU A 140 10.92 -2.08 7.69
N ASN A 141 9.77 -1.39 7.73
CA ASN A 141 8.93 -1.31 8.93
C ASN A 141 8.45 -2.69 9.38
N THR A 142 7.99 -3.54 8.45
CA THR A 142 7.51 -4.88 8.78
C THR A 142 8.64 -5.74 9.38
N VAL A 143 9.84 -5.67 8.81
CA VAL A 143 10.99 -6.45 9.30
C VAL A 143 11.51 -5.90 10.63
N HIS A 144 11.51 -4.58 10.82
CA HIS A 144 11.81 -3.94 12.10
C HIS A 144 10.87 -4.43 13.20
N ASP A 145 9.56 -4.42 12.94
CA ASP A 145 8.53 -4.86 13.88
C ASP A 145 8.66 -6.35 14.21
N LEU A 146 8.89 -7.20 13.20
CA LEU A 146 9.00 -8.65 13.39
C LEU A 146 10.25 -9.06 14.15
N LEU A 147 11.38 -8.37 13.93
CA LEU A 147 12.68 -8.78 14.45
C LEU A 147 13.18 -7.91 15.62
N GLY A 148 12.51 -6.80 15.93
CA GLY A 148 12.95 -5.85 16.95
C GLY A 148 14.26 -5.15 16.59
N ILE A 149 14.48 -4.86 15.30
CA ILE A 149 15.68 -4.21 14.77
C ILE A 149 15.37 -2.79 14.26
N GLY A 150 16.41 -1.99 13.98
CA GLY A 150 16.26 -0.61 13.52
C GLY A 150 17.38 -0.15 12.59
N ILE A 151 17.80 -1.01 11.66
CA ILE A 151 18.85 -0.70 10.67
C ILE A 151 18.24 -0.21 9.35
N PRO A 152 18.92 0.65 8.56
CA PRO A 152 18.36 1.23 7.34
C PRO A 152 18.34 0.24 6.16
N LEU A 153 17.33 -0.61 6.10
CA LEU A 153 17.12 -1.61 5.05
C LEU A 153 16.64 -0.98 3.73
N THR A 154 15.95 0.15 3.77
CA THR A 154 15.50 0.90 2.58
C THR A 154 16.65 1.23 1.63
N SER A 155 17.84 1.51 2.17
CA SER A 155 19.05 1.77 1.39
C SER A 155 19.56 0.57 0.59
N LEU A 156 19.15 -0.65 0.98
CA LEU A 156 19.49 -1.89 0.29
C LEU A 156 18.48 -2.24 -0.81
N LEU A 157 17.30 -1.63 -0.80
CA LEU A 157 16.18 -1.97 -1.67
C LEU A 157 16.00 -0.93 -2.79
N PRO A 158 15.75 -1.35 -4.04
CA PRO A 158 15.53 -0.42 -5.14
C PRO A 158 14.30 0.48 -4.95
N GLU A 159 14.36 1.66 -5.58
CA GLU A 159 13.28 2.44 -6.23
C GLU A 159 11.93 1.73 -6.44
N ASP A 160 10.81 2.26 -5.95
CA ASP A 160 9.47 1.73 -6.12
C ASP A 160 8.85 2.64 -7.16
N PRO A 161 8.49 2.13 -8.35
CA PRO A 161 7.96 2.98 -9.39
C PRO A 161 6.58 3.50 -8.99
N ALA A 162 6.39 4.81 -9.04
CA ALA A 162 5.07 5.41 -8.87
C ALA A 162 4.22 5.18 -10.13
N THR A 163 3.10 4.49 -9.97
CA THR A 163 2.09 4.31 -11.03
C THR A 163 0.86 5.11 -10.67
N HIS A 164 0.42 6.01 -11.55
CA HIS A 164 -0.64 7.00 -11.26
C HIS A 164 -0.40 7.83 -9.99
N GLY A 165 0.88 8.07 -9.64
CA GLY A 165 1.26 8.82 -8.44
C GLY A 165 1.30 8.02 -7.14
N PHE A 166 1.06 6.71 -7.20
CA PHE A 166 1.10 5.82 -6.03
C PHE A 166 2.12 4.69 -6.23
N GLU A 167 2.88 4.40 -5.18
CA GLU A 167 3.84 3.29 -5.18
C GLU A 167 3.17 1.95 -4.89
N THR A 168 1.93 1.94 -4.37
CA THR A 168 1.19 0.76 -3.90
C THR A 168 0.35 0.07 -4.98
N VAL A 169 0.50 0.46 -6.24
CA VAL A 169 -0.27 -0.11 -7.36
C VAL A 169 0.39 -1.40 -7.82
N ALA A 170 -0.35 -2.51 -7.72
CA ALA A 170 0.14 -3.85 -8.05
C ALA A 170 0.75 -3.97 -9.46
N SER A 171 0.15 -3.33 -10.47
CA SER A 171 0.65 -3.37 -11.85
C SER A 171 2.01 -2.68 -12.03
N GLY A 172 2.36 -1.72 -11.17
CA GLY A 172 3.66 -1.07 -11.15
C GLY A 172 4.74 -1.86 -10.40
N GLN A 173 4.35 -2.77 -9.50
CA GLN A 173 5.27 -3.44 -8.59
C GLN A 173 5.74 -4.81 -9.11
N GLN A 174 6.38 -4.84 -10.27
CA GLN A 174 6.94 -6.09 -10.79
C GLN A 174 8.16 -6.56 -9.96
N LEU A 175 8.33 -7.88 -9.87
CA LEU A 175 9.48 -8.50 -9.21
C LEU A 175 10.47 -8.98 -10.29
N SER A 176 11.62 -8.31 -10.39
CA SER A 176 12.73 -8.73 -11.24
C SER A 176 13.70 -9.62 -10.46
N HIS A 177 14.62 -10.29 -11.17
CA HIS A 177 15.72 -11.03 -10.54
C HIS A 177 16.59 -10.12 -9.66
N HIS A 178 16.85 -8.88 -10.11
CA HIS A 178 17.58 -7.90 -9.32
C HIS A 178 16.83 -7.56 -8.01
N ASN A 179 15.52 -7.31 -8.08
CA ASN A 179 14.74 -7.05 -6.87
C ASN A 179 14.83 -8.21 -5.87
N LEU A 180 14.74 -9.46 -6.34
CA LEU A 180 14.84 -10.64 -5.49
C LEU A 180 16.21 -10.73 -4.79
N GLU A 181 17.30 -10.49 -5.53
CA GLU A 181 18.66 -10.43 -4.97
C GLU A 181 18.75 -9.39 -3.86
N ARG A 182 18.25 -8.16 -4.10
CA ARG A 182 18.25 -7.09 -3.10
C ARG A 182 17.41 -7.42 -1.86
N TYR A 183 16.29 -8.12 -2.03
CA TYR A 183 15.49 -8.59 -0.89
C TYR A 183 16.22 -9.64 -0.04
N LEU A 184 16.98 -10.54 -0.67
CA LEU A 184 17.79 -11.53 0.05
C LEU A 184 18.93 -10.84 0.82
N GLU A 185 19.62 -9.88 0.20
CA GLU A 185 20.63 -9.08 0.89
C GLU A 185 20.07 -8.30 2.09
N ALA A 186 18.89 -7.68 1.92
CA ALA A 186 18.22 -6.97 3.00
C ALA A 186 17.80 -7.92 4.13
N ALA A 187 17.32 -9.13 3.79
CA ALA A 187 16.97 -10.16 4.76
C ALA A 187 18.20 -10.65 5.55
N ASP A 188 19.33 -10.88 4.89
CA ASP A 188 20.58 -11.28 5.54
C ASP A 188 21.08 -10.21 6.51
N ALA A 189 21.04 -8.93 6.10
CA ALA A 189 21.39 -7.80 6.97
C ALA A 189 20.46 -7.72 8.19
N ALA A 190 19.14 -7.88 7.98
CA ALA A 190 18.14 -7.86 9.04
C ALA A 190 18.34 -9.00 10.05
N LEU A 191 18.54 -10.23 9.57
CA LEU A 191 18.78 -11.39 10.42
C LEU A 191 20.11 -11.28 11.18
N THR A 192 21.15 -10.79 10.52
CA THR A 192 22.46 -10.55 11.16
C THR A 192 22.32 -9.59 12.34
N GLU A 193 21.60 -8.48 12.16
CA GLU A 193 21.36 -7.52 13.25
C GLU A 193 20.48 -8.13 14.35
N ALA A 194 19.43 -8.88 13.99
CA ALA A 194 18.55 -9.54 14.95
C ALA A 194 19.33 -10.52 15.83
N PHE A 195 20.19 -11.36 15.24
CA PHE A 195 21.06 -12.27 15.99
C PHE A 195 22.09 -11.54 16.83
N ARG A 196 22.68 -10.46 16.31
CA ARG A 196 23.61 -9.62 17.07
C ARG A 196 22.92 -9.07 18.32
N ARG A 197 21.71 -8.50 18.22
CA ARG A 197 20.92 -8.00 19.36
C ARG A 197 20.56 -9.13 20.33
N ALA A 198 20.11 -10.27 19.82
CA ALA A 198 19.72 -11.40 20.66
C ALA A 198 20.89 -12.00 21.46
N THR A 199 22.11 -11.96 20.91
CA THR A 199 23.30 -12.56 21.54
C THR A 199 24.12 -11.58 22.37
N GLN A 200 24.21 -10.32 21.95
CA GLN A 200 25.06 -9.29 22.57
C GLN A 200 24.28 -8.21 23.31
N GLY A 201 22.96 -8.16 23.13
CA GLY A 201 22.11 -7.07 23.60
C GLY A 201 22.29 -5.78 22.79
N ASP A 202 21.58 -4.75 23.24
CA ASP A 202 21.69 -3.41 22.70
C ASP A 202 22.86 -2.66 23.34
N LYS A 203 23.60 -1.94 22.49
CA LYS A 203 24.63 -1.02 22.98
C LYS A 203 23.95 0.17 23.61
N GLN A 204 23.91 0.19 24.94
CA GLN A 204 23.45 1.35 25.68
C GLN A 204 24.56 2.39 25.78
N PHE A 205 24.28 3.60 25.32
CA PHE A 205 25.12 4.76 25.60
C PHE A 205 24.43 5.62 26.64
N SER A 206 24.99 5.66 27.85
CA SER A 206 24.54 6.56 28.91
C SER A 206 25.66 7.52 29.27
N LYS A 207 25.32 8.80 29.39
CA LYS A 207 26.24 9.85 29.81
C LYS A 207 25.63 10.66 30.92
N THR A 208 26.15 10.48 32.13
CA THR A 208 25.78 11.29 33.29
C THR A 208 26.53 12.62 33.26
N PHE A 209 25.81 13.73 33.32
CA PHE A 209 26.39 15.06 33.45
C PHE A 209 26.38 15.51 34.91
N THR A 210 27.52 15.99 35.38
CA THR A 210 27.66 16.61 36.70
C THR A 210 27.07 18.03 36.71
N PRO A 211 26.67 18.55 37.89
CA PRO A 211 26.20 19.93 38.02
C PRO A 211 27.14 20.96 37.40
N LYS A 212 28.45 20.80 37.61
CA LYS A 212 29.51 21.64 37.01
C LYS A 212 29.56 21.62 35.48
N GLN A 213 29.11 20.52 34.87
CA GLN A 213 29.05 20.38 33.41
C GLN A 213 27.78 21.01 32.80
N LEU A 214 26.69 21.07 33.56
CA LEU A 214 25.40 21.63 33.11
C LEU A 214 25.22 23.10 33.51
N GLY A 215 25.84 23.53 34.61
CA GLY A 215 25.73 24.85 35.19
C GLY A 215 26.99 25.70 35.01
N SER A 216 26.86 27.00 35.22
CA SER A 216 28.04 27.84 35.43
C SER A 216 28.51 27.68 36.87
N GLY A 217 29.80 27.42 37.09
CA GLY A 217 30.35 27.28 38.44
C GLY A 217 30.04 28.48 39.35
N ALA A 218 29.84 28.20 40.64
CA ALA A 218 29.57 29.17 41.69
C ALA A 218 30.48 30.41 41.57
N GLY A 219 29.88 31.58 41.34
CA GLY A 219 30.61 32.86 41.39
C GLY A 219 30.84 33.57 40.05
N ARG A 220 30.30 33.09 38.93
CA ARG A 220 30.21 33.93 37.71
C ARG A 220 29.24 35.09 37.94
N ARG A 221 29.77 36.26 38.31
CA ARG A 221 29.02 37.52 38.43
C ARG A 221 28.63 38.04 37.04
N GLY A 222 27.33 38.03 36.73
CA GLY A 222 26.73 38.55 35.49
C GLY A 222 25.24 38.21 35.38
N ASN A 223 24.54 38.70 34.34
CA ASN A 223 23.11 38.43 34.04
C ASN A 223 22.86 36.99 33.52
N TYR A 224 23.45 35.99 34.16
CA TYR A 224 23.27 34.59 33.77
C TYR A 224 21.91 34.08 34.25
N ARG A 225 21.08 33.59 33.32
CA ARG A 225 19.73 33.05 33.58
C ARG A 225 19.66 31.52 33.45
N GLY A 226 20.81 30.84 33.45
CA GLY A 226 20.89 29.38 33.39
C GLY A 226 21.05 28.74 34.78
N PRO A 227 21.21 27.41 34.83
CA PRO A 227 21.40 26.68 36.08
C PRO A 227 22.71 27.05 36.78
N ASP A 228 22.64 27.29 38.08
CA ASP A 228 23.76 27.67 38.95
C ASP A 228 24.25 26.43 39.70
N ASP A 229 25.52 26.08 39.56
CA ASP A 229 26.14 24.98 40.32
C ASP A 229 26.59 25.49 41.68
N ARG A 230 25.89 25.10 42.75
CA ARG A 230 26.24 25.39 44.14
C ARG A 230 26.45 24.12 44.92
N ASP A 231 27.68 23.93 45.40
CA ASP A 231 28.06 22.82 46.27
C ASP A 231 27.67 21.43 45.71
N GLY A 232 27.75 21.26 44.38
CA GLY A 232 27.41 20.00 43.73
C GLY A 232 25.90 19.79 43.55
N VAL A 233 25.10 20.85 43.63
CA VAL A 233 23.67 20.85 43.31
C VAL A 233 23.39 21.91 42.25
N LEU A 234 22.62 21.53 41.24
CA LEU A 234 22.21 22.44 40.17
C LEU A 234 20.91 23.16 40.56
N ILE A 235 20.99 24.46 40.80
CA ILE A 235 19.86 25.29 41.18
C ILE A 235 19.32 26.00 39.93
N THR A 236 18.03 25.85 39.66
CA THR A 236 17.33 26.57 38.59
C THR A 236 16.32 27.53 39.20
N TRP A 237 16.16 28.70 38.58
CA TRP A 237 15.21 29.71 39.04
C TRP A 237 13.99 29.70 38.11
N PRO A 238 12.76 29.64 38.62
CA PRO A 238 11.58 29.61 37.77
C PRO A 238 11.47 30.90 36.95
N ILE A 239 11.61 30.77 35.63
CA ILE A 239 11.41 31.83 34.63
C ILE A 239 10.61 31.25 33.47
N ARG A 240 9.81 32.08 32.79
CA ARG A 240 8.90 31.65 31.70
C ARG A 240 9.61 31.37 30.36
N LEU A 241 10.91 31.09 30.34
CA LEU A 241 11.69 30.87 29.12
C LEU A 241 11.81 29.37 28.83
N GLN A 242 11.72 29.00 27.55
CA GLN A 242 11.63 27.61 27.08
C GLN A 242 12.92 26.77 27.22
N PHE A 243 14.06 27.36 27.61
CA PHE A 243 15.34 26.63 27.66
C PHE A 243 16.12 26.89 28.95
N PHE A 244 16.36 25.83 29.72
CA PHE A 244 17.17 25.84 30.96
C PHE A 244 18.44 25.00 30.78
N GLY A 245 19.56 25.68 30.60
CA GLY A 245 20.89 25.06 30.66
C GLY A 245 21.58 24.88 29.32
N ARG A 246 22.91 24.82 29.38
CA ARG A 246 23.72 24.32 28.27
C ARG A 246 23.72 22.81 28.40
N MET A 247 22.99 22.10 27.55
CA MET A 247 23.42 20.73 27.26
C MET A 247 24.78 20.86 26.58
N PRO A 248 25.86 20.28 27.13
CA PRO A 248 27.11 20.19 26.41
C PRO A 248 26.82 19.53 25.07
N VAL A 249 27.53 19.93 24.01
CA VAL A 249 27.30 19.39 22.66
C VAL A 249 27.31 17.86 22.73
N THR A 250 26.13 17.25 22.66
CA THR A 250 25.95 15.82 22.70
C THR A 250 26.22 15.33 21.29
N ARG A 251 27.42 14.76 21.09
CA ARG A 251 27.72 14.04 19.86
C ARG A 251 27.28 12.60 20.06
N VAL A 252 26.57 12.07 19.08
CA VAL A 252 26.39 10.63 18.95
C VAL A 252 27.78 10.00 18.75
N PRO A 253 28.07 8.86 19.40
CA PRO A 253 29.38 8.23 19.32
C PRO A 253 29.72 7.78 17.89
N ASP A 254 28.70 7.35 17.14
CA ASP A 254 28.82 6.88 15.76
C ASP A 254 27.64 7.44 14.92
N HIS A 255 27.64 7.18 13.61
CA HIS A 255 26.46 7.44 12.78
C HIS A 255 25.48 6.27 12.93
N GLY A 256 24.18 6.55 13.00
CA GLY A 256 23.19 5.49 13.09
C GLY A 256 21.84 5.97 13.62
N TRP A 257 20.94 5.00 13.80
CA TRP A 257 19.65 5.20 14.42
C TRP A 257 19.77 5.06 15.93
N TYR A 258 19.17 6.02 16.65
CA TYR A 258 19.21 6.10 18.10
C TYR A 258 17.79 6.12 18.64
N GLU A 259 17.50 5.23 19.58
CA GLU A 259 16.33 5.36 20.43
C GLU A 259 16.73 6.25 21.61
N ILE A 260 16.04 7.40 21.75
CA ILE A 260 16.28 8.35 22.84
C ILE A 260 15.17 8.14 23.87
N THR A 261 15.52 7.54 25.00
CA THR A 261 14.63 7.30 26.15
C THR A 261 14.97 8.19 27.33
#